data_AF-A0A3B4TG74-F1
#
_entry.id   AF-A0A3B4TG74-F1
#
_cell.length_a   1.000
_cell.length_b   1.000
_cell.length_c   1.000
_cell.angle_alpha   90.00
_cell.angle_beta   90.00
_cell.angle_gamma   90.00
#
_symmetry.space_group_name_H-M   'P 1'
#
loop_
_entity.id
_entity.type
_entity.pdbx_description
1 polymer ?
#
loop_
_entity_poly.entity_id
_entity_poly.type
_entity_poly.pdbx_seq_one_letter_code
_entity_poly.pdbx_strand_id
1 'polypeptide(L)'
;MQDIPFVLSANLHGGELVVTYPFDCTRDWAPQEDTPTADDAFFRWLAAVYASTNLVMANPDRRICHYEDFQSHNNIINGGAWHTVPGSMNDFSYLHTNCFEVTVELSCDKFPHTSELPIEWENNKESLLVYMEQVHRGIKGVVRDKLTKQGIADAIIKVEDHNHDIRSGHISSAAKWCVLTVPAVCKEGKLLYLKCLISSVKQTFVLENLDGQKSFVEEAEFLPVSAPAAGIFSPQ
;
A
#
# COMPACT_ATOMS: atom_id res chain seq x y z
N MET A 1 5.77 1.03 13.71
CA MET A 1 5.79 1.34 12.26
C MET A 1 6.43 2.69 11.90
N GLN A 2 6.57 3.65 12.82
CA GLN A 2 7.05 5.00 12.46
C GLN A 2 8.57 5.15 12.37
N ASP A 3 9.34 4.24 13.00
CA ASP A 3 10.81 4.32 13.04
C ASP A 3 11.49 3.79 11.77
N ILE A 4 10.80 2.94 11.01
CA ILE A 4 11.29 2.28 9.81
C ILE A 4 10.35 2.65 8.66
N PRO A 5 10.86 3.08 7.49
CA PRO A 5 10.03 3.40 6.33
C PRO A 5 9.52 2.12 5.66
N PHE A 6 8.60 1.41 6.33
CA PHE A 6 7.93 0.25 5.76
C PHE A 6 7.13 0.65 4.52
N VAL A 7 7.26 -0.14 3.45
CA VAL A 7 6.59 0.07 2.16
C VAL A 7 5.46 -0.93 1.98
N LEU A 8 5.73 -2.19 2.29
CA LEU A 8 4.79 -3.30 2.14
C LEU A 8 4.79 -4.11 3.44
N SER A 9 3.60 -4.51 3.88
CA SER A 9 3.38 -5.36 5.04
C SER A 9 2.24 -6.34 4.73
N ALA A 10 2.15 -7.40 5.53
CA ALA A 10 1.00 -8.27 5.61
C ALA A 10 0.84 -8.70 7.06
N ASN A 11 -0.37 -8.63 7.58
CA ASN A 11 -0.71 -9.20 8.87
C ASN A 11 -1.32 -10.60 8.64
N LEU A 12 -0.96 -11.57 9.47
CA LEU A 12 -1.32 -12.97 9.29
C LEU A 12 -2.32 -13.39 10.35
N HIS A 13 -3.46 -13.88 9.90
CA HIS A 13 -4.60 -14.29 10.71
C HIS A 13 -5.00 -15.74 10.38
N GLY A 14 -5.90 -16.28 11.18
CA GLY A 14 -6.50 -17.57 10.96
C GLY A 14 -7.95 -17.56 11.40
N GLY A 15 -8.72 -18.49 10.83
CA GLY A 15 -10.15 -18.61 11.02
C GLY A 15 -10.88 -18.67 9.69
N GLU A 16 -10.33 -18.07 8.64
CA GLU A 16 -10.89 -18.14 7.29
C GLU A 16 -9.78 -18.41 6.27
N LEU A 17 -10.15 -18.46 4.99
CA LEU A 17 -9.20 -18.64 3.90
C LEU A 17 -9.45 -17.64 2.78
N VAL A 18 -8.93 -16.43 2.96
CA VAL A 18 -9.12 -15.25 2.10
C VAL A 18 -8.02 -14.23 2.37
N VAL A 19 -7.71 -13.37 1.39
CA VAL A 19 -6.89 -12.19 1.62
C VAL A 19 -7.78 -10.94 1.63
N THR A 20 -7.83 -10.23 2.76
CA THR A 20 -8.58 -8.99 2.88
C THR A 20 -7.69 -7.80 2.63
N TYR A 21 -8.26 -6.77 2.00
CA TYR A 21 -7.56 -5.53 1.71
C TYR A 21 -8.37 -4.30 2.13
N PRO A 22 -7.71 -3.16 2.41
CA PRO A 22 -8.35 -1.98 2.97
C PRO A 22 -9.43 -1.36 2.04
N PHE A 23 -10.35 -0.57 2.59
CA PHE A 23 -10.52 -0.32 4.04
C PHE A 23 -11.27 -1.44 4.75
N ASP A 24 -10.93 -1.69 6.01
CA ASP A 24 -11.66 -2.58 6.90
C ASP A 24 -12.83 -1.86 7.60
N CYS A 25 -12.71 -0.56 7.86
CA CYS A 25 -13.81 0.23 8.43
C CYS A 25 -14.73 0.78 7.33
N THR A 26 -16.02 0.53 7.44
CA THR A 26 -17.03 1.09 6.52
C THR A 26 -17.30 2.56 6.80
N ARG A 27 -17.93 3.24 5.84
CA ARG A 27 -18.49 4.58 6.05
C ARG A 27 -19.70 4.47 6.96
N ASP A 28 -19.87 5.43 7.87
CA ASP A 28 -20.99 5.51 8.81
C ASP A 28 -21.24 4.24 9.67
N TRP A 29 -20.22 3.39 9.86
CA TRP A 29 -20.29 2.17 10.67
C TRP A 29 -21.31 1.14 10.16
N ALA A 30 -21.58 1.13 8.85
CA ALA A 30 -22.39 0.10 8.22
C ALA A 30 -21.80 -1.30 8.50
N PRO A 31 -22.62 -2.34 8.75
CA PRO A 31 -22.09 -3.67 9.06
C PRO A 31 -21.21 -4.26 7.94
N GLN A 32 -21.60 -4.02 6.68
CA GLN A 32 -20.93 -4.46 5.46
C GLN A 32 -21.15 -3.43 4.35
N GLU A 33 -20.07 -2.90 3.78
CA GLU A 33 -20.09 -2.01 2.62
C GLU A 33 -18.72 -2.01 1.93
N ASP A 34 -18.70 -2.15 0.60
CA ASP A 34 -17.47 -2.03 -0.17
C ASP A 34 -16.87 -0.62 -0.02
N THR A 35 -15.70 -0.55 0.61
CA THR A 35 -15.06 0.70 1.01
C THR A 35 -13.66 0.81 0.41
N PRO A 36 -13.53 1.12 -0.89
CA PRO A 36 -12.26 1.10 -1.60
C PRO A 36 -11.34 2.27 -1.19
N THR A 37 -10.03 2.03 -1.25
CA THR A 37 -9.01 3.07 -1.09
C THR A 37 -8.71 3.79 -2.42
N ALA A 38 -7.89 4.84 -2.38
CA ALA A 38 -7.37 5.45 -3.60
C ALA A 38 -6.48 4.47 -4.39
N ASP A 39 -5.84 3.51 -3.72
CA ASP A 39 -4.96 2.47 -4.28
C ASP A 39 -5.64 1.11 -4.43
N ASP A 40 -6.98 1.07 -4.51
CA ASP A 40 -7.77 -0.18 -4.54
C ASP A 40 -7.26 -1.20 -5.57
N ALA A 41 -6.96 -0.75 -6.79
CA ALA A 41 -6.43 -1.63 -7.84
C ALA A 41 -5.08 -2.29 -7.46
N PHE A 42 -4.23 -1.57 -6.72
CA PHE A 42 -2.96 -2.13 -6.26
C PHE A 42 -3.17 -3.08 -5.07
N PHE A 43 -4.07 -2.75 -4.15
CA PHE A 43 -4.43 -3.64 -3.05
C PHE A 43 -5.04 -4.96 -3.54
N ARG A 44 -5.94 -4.89 -4.53
CA ARG A 44 -6.48 -6.07 -5.21
C ARG A 44 -5.39 -6.91 -5.87
N TRP A 45 -4.40 -6.26 -6.49
CA TRP A 45 -3.24 -6.95 -7.05
C TRP A 45 -2.43 -7.67 -5.97
N LEU A 46 -2.09 -6.98 -4.88
CA LEU A 46 -1.36 -7.56 -3.75
C LEU A 46 -2.10 -8.77 -3.15
N ALA A 47 -3.39 -8.62 -2.92
CA ALA A 47 -4.24 -9.69 -2.41
C ALA A 47 -4.29 -10.88 -3.38
N ALA A 48 -4.49 -10.61 -4.68
CA ALA A 48 -4.57 -11.64 -5.71
C ALA A 48 -3.25 -12.39 -5.88
N VAL A 49 -2.11 -11.70 -5.78
CA VAL A 49 -0.78 -12.32 -5.82
C VAL A 49 -0.66 -13.39 -4.74
N TYR A 50 -0.98 -13.05 -3.50
CA TYR A 50 -0.90 -14.03 -2.41
C TYR A 50 -1.91 -15.17 -2.58
N ALA A 51 -3.16 -14.82 -2.89
CA ALA A 51 -4.27 -15.76 -2.94
C ALA A 51 -4.13 -16.78 -4.08
N SER A 52 -3.65 -16.35 -5.24
CA SER A 52 -3.51 -17.21 -6.43
C SER A 52 -2.33 -18.16 -6.38
N THR A 53 -1.32 -17.89 -5.55
CA THR A 53 -0.15 -18.76 -5.37
C THR A 53 -0.25 -19.67 -4.15
N ASN A 54 -1.24 -19.46 -3.27
CA ASN A 54 -1.44 -20.32 -2.10
C ASN A 54 -2.13 -21.62 -2.56
N LEU A 55 -1.53 -22.77 -2.22
CA LEU A 55 -1.97 -24.06 -2.76
C LEU A 55 -3.42 -24.42 -2.40
N VAL A 56 -3.86 -24.07 -1.19
CA VAL A 56 -5.22 -24.38 -0.72
C VAL A 56 -6.19 -23.31 -1.20
N MET A 57 -5.83 -22.03 -1.08
CA MET A 57 -6.68 -20.92 -1.49
C MET A 57 -6.94 -20.92 -3.01
N ALA A 58 -5.97 -21.32 -3.83
CA ALA A 58 -6.17 -21.45 -5.27
C ALA A 58 -6.93 -22.73 -5.70
N ASN A 59 -7.09 -23.71 -4.80
CA ASN A 59 -7.75 -24.97 -5.12
C ASN A 59 -9.29 -24.79 -5.23
N PRO A 60 -9.91 -25.08 -6.39
CA PRO A 60 -11.36 -24.98 -6.56
C PRO A 60 -12.12 -26.05 -5.76
N ASP A 61 -11.50 -27.20 -5.48
CA ASP A 61 -12.13 -28.33 -4.78
C ASP A 61 -11.93 -28.26 -3.26
N ARG A 62 -11.41 -27.16 -2.74
CA ARG A 62 -11.15 -27.01 -1.29
C ARG A 62 -12.45 -26.98 -0.49
N ARG A 63 -12.36 -27.37 0.77
CA ARG A 63 -13.46 -27.22 1.72
C ARG A 63 -13.68 -25.73 2.05
N ILE A 64 -14.94 -25.30 2.02
CA ILE A 64 -15.37 -24.00 2.55
C ILE A 64 -15.17 -23.97 4.07
N CYS A 65 -14.65 -22.85 4.59
CA CYS A 65 -14.47 -22.62 6.02
C CYS A 65 -15.82 -22.32 6.72
N HIS A 66 -15.97 -21.24 7.49
CA HIS A 66 -17.12 -21.07 8.39
C HIS A 66 -18.18 -20.10 7.85
N TYR A 67 -17.77 -18.94 7.33
CA TYR A 67 -18.71 -17.84 7.03
C TYR A 67 -19.27 -17.87 5.60
N GLU A 68 -18.39 -17.75 4.61
CA GLU A 68 -18.81 -17.63 3.21
C GLU A 68 -17.85 -18.33 2.25
N ASP A 69 -18.33 -18.59 1.04
CA ASP A 69 -17.49 -19.10 -0.03
C ASP A 69 -16.75 -17.98 -0.75
N PHE A 70 -15.56 -17.67 -0.26
CA PHE A 70 -14.68 -16.66 -0.86
C PHE A 70 -14.21 -16.99 -2.28
N GLN A 71 -14.43 -18.21 -2.81
CA GLN A 71 -14.17 -18.50 -4.24
C GLN A 71 -14.99 -17.61 -5.15
N SER A 72 -16.21 -17.27 -4.75
CA SER A 72 -17.07 -16.33 -5.48
C SER A 72 -16.47 -14.93 -5.61
N HIS A 73 -15.49 -14.61 -4.77
CA HIS A 73 -14.74 -13.35 -4.75
C HIS A 73 -13.28 -13.51 -5.24
N ASN A 74 -12.94 -14.61 -5.90
CA ASN A 74 -11.55 -14.96 -6.27
C ASN A 74 -10.59 -15.01 -5.07
N ASN A 75 -11.11 -15.36 -3.89
CA ASN A 75 -10.40 -15.48 -2.63
C ASN A 75 -9.75 -14.18 -2.12
N ILE A 76 -10.25 -13.04 -2.59
CA ILE A 76 -9.87 -11.72 -2.09
C ILE A 76 -11.13 -10.91 -1.79
N ILE A 77 -11.11 -10.07 -0.76
CA ILE A 77 -12.27 -9.25 -0.42
C ILE A 77 -11.87 -7.91 0.21
N ASN A 78 -12.62 -6.86 -0.06
CA ASN A 78 -12.47 -5.61 0.68
C ASN A 78 -12.92 -5.85 2.14
N GLY A 79 -12.16 -5.38 3.12
CA GLY A 79 -12.44 -5.63 4.52
C GLY A 79 -13.83 -5.16 4.95
N GLY A 80 -14.19 -3.92 4.59
CA GLY A 80 -15.50 -3.34 4.86
C GLY A 80 -16.65 -4.10 4.16
N ALA A 81 -16.40 -4.68 2.98
CA ALA A 81 -17.38 -5.53 2.30
C ALA A 81 -17.62 -6.86 3.05
N TRP A 82 -16.61 -7.40 3.70
CA TRP A 82 -16.73 -8.63 4.48
C TRP A 82 -17.37 -8.40 5.85
N HIS A 83 -16.79 -7.51 6.67
CA HIS A 83 -17.36 -7.02 7.92
C HIS A 83 -16.58 -5.81 8.43
N THR A 84 -17.27 -4.79 8.94
CA THR A 84 -16.58 -3.60 9.44
C THR A 84 -15.67 -3.92 10.65
N VAL A 85 -14.40 -3.53 10.58
CA VAL A 85 -13.43 -3.62 11.68
C VAL A 85 -12.80 -2.26 11.94
N PRO A 86 -13.39 -1.44 12.83
CA PRO A 86 -12.83 -0.15 13.18
C PRO A 86 -11.54 -0.27 13.98
N GLY A 87 -10.55 0.56 13.63
CA GLY A 87 -9.25 0.55 14.31
C GLY A 87 -8.36 -0.62 13.92
N SER A 88 -8.56 -1.20 12.74
CA SER A 88 -7.69 -2.25 12.21
C SER A 88 -6.26 -1.74 11.99
N MET A 89 -5.30 -2.66 12.07
CA MET A 89 -3.90 -2.35 11.80
C MET A 89 -3.67 -2.01 10.32
N ASN A 90 -4.38 -2.68 9.41
CA ASN A 90 -4.36 -2.40 7.97
C ASN A 90 -4.68 -0.95 7.64
N ASP A 91 -5.83 -0.47 8.15
CA ASP A 91 -6.28 0.89 7.91
C ASP A 91 -5.30 1.89 8.54
N PHE A 92 -4.77 1.58 9.73
CA PHE A 92 -3.75 2.39 10.38
C PHE A 92 -2.47 2.50 9.54
N SER A 93 -1.96 1.38 9.03
CA SER A 93 -0.76 1.29 8.19
C SER A 93 -0.87 2.21 6.98
N TYR A 94 -2.00 2.13 6.26
CA TYR A 94 -2.24 2.93 5.06
C TYR A 94 -2.50 4.42 5.35
N LEU A 95 -3.24 4.76 6.41
CA LEU A 95 -3.62 6.15 6.69
C LEU A 95 -2.54 6.95 7.43
N HIS A 96 -1.67 6.30 8.19
CA HIS A 96 -0.71 6.98 9.07
C HIS A 96 0.76 6.76 8.68
N THR A 97 1.03 5.93 7.67
CA THR A 97 2.38 5.64 7.18
C THR A 97 2.38 5.50 5.65
N ASN A 98 3.53 5.19 5.05
CA ASN A 98 3.61 4.86 3.62
C ASN A 98 3.32 3.37 3.33
N CYS A 99 2.98 2.58 4.35
CA CYS A 99 2.95 1.14 4.27
C CYS A 99 1.61 0.62 3.75
N PHE A 100 1.69 -0.17 2.69
CA PHE A 100 0.56 -0.93 2.16
C PHE A 100 0.49 -2.24 2.92
N GLU A 101 -0.59 -2.47 3.65
CA GLU A 101 -0.80 -3.69 4.45
C GLU A 101 -2.10 -4.39 4.05
N VAL A 102 -2.04 -5.70 3.94
CA VAL A 102 -3.20 -6.60 3.74
C VAL A 102 -3.31 -7.55 4.93
N THR A 103 -4.50 -8.11 5.16
CA THR A 103 -4.69 -9.22 6.09
C THR A 103 -4.78 -10.52 5.31
N VAL A 104 -4.00 -11.52 5.71
CA VAL A 104 -4.08 -12.86 5.14
C VAL A 104 -4.69 -13.81 6.16
N GLU A 105 -5.87 -14.33 5.86
CA GLU A 105 -6.47 -15.45 6.60
C GLU A 105 -5.93 -16.76 5.99
N LEU A 106 -5.05 -17.42 6.74
CA LEU A 106 -4.20 -18.51 6.23
C LEU A 106 -4.88 -19.88 6.23
N SER A 107 -5.82 -20.11 7.15
CA SER A 107 -6.37 -21.43 7.44
C SER A 107 -7.72 -21.33 8.16
N CYS A 108 -8.63 -22.28 7.89
CA CYS A 108 -9.91 -22.35 8.60
C CYS A 108 -9.74 -22.66 10.10
N ASP A 109 -8.69 -23.43 10.46
CA ASP A 109 -8.35 -23.70 11.86
C ASP A 109 -7.40 -22.60 12.37
N LYS A 110 -7.80 -21.97 13.48
CA LYS A 110 -7.00 -20.93 14.15
C LYS A 110 -5.81 -21.52 14.89
N PHE A 111 -5.90 -22.80 15.29
CA PHE A 111 -4.89 -23.47 16.09
C PHE A 111 -4.68 -24.91 15.58
N PRO A 112 -4.13 -25.06 14.36
CA PRO A 112 -3.92 -26.37 13.77
C PRO A 112 -2.99 -27.23 14.62
N HIS A 113 -3.11 -28.55 14.51
CA HIS A 113 -2.25 -29.45 15.25
C HIS A 113 -0.81 -29.38 14.73
N THR A 114 0.18 -29.61 15.58
CA THR A 114 1.62 -29.52 15.20
C THR A 114 1.99 -30.38 13.99
N SER A 115 1.28 -31.50 13.78
CA SER A 115 1.47 -32.37 12.61
C SER A 115 1.08 -31.74 11.28
N GLU A 116 0.26 -30.69 11.29
CA GLU A 116 -0.23 -29.98 10.10
C GLU A 116 0.66 -28.79 9.74
N LEU A 117 1.50 -28.30 10.66
CA LEU A 117 2.38 -27.14 10.39
C LEU A 117 3.30 -27.31 9.17
N PRO A 118 3.88 -28.50 8.89
CA PRO A 118 4.69 -28.67 7.68
C PRO A 118 3.88 -28.48 6.40
N ILE A 119 2.62 -28.93 6.35
CA ILE A 119 1.78 -28.73 5.17
C ILE A 119 1.30 -27.28 5.06
N GLU A 120 0.98 -26.63 6.19
CA GLU A 120 0.64 -25.20 6.19
C GLU A 120 1.79 -24.33 5.70
N TRP A 121 3.03 -24.69 6.03
CA TRP A 121 4.20 -24.04 5.48
C TRP A 121 4.27 -24.20 3.95
N GLU A 122 4.18 -25.43 3.43
CA GLU A 122 4.25 -25.67 1.98
C GLU A 122 3.10 -24.98 1.22
N ASN A 123 1.91 -24.86 1.83
CA ASN A 123 0.78 -24.15 1.26
C ASN A 123 1.04 -22.64 1.07
N ASN A 124 1.81 -22.03 1.98
CA ASN A 124 2.00 -20.58 2.06
C ASN A 124 3.37 -20.09 1.58
N LYS A 125 4.37 -20.98 1.50
CA LYS A 125 5.76 -20.65 1.20
C LYS A 125 5.90 -19.80 -0.06
N GLU A 126 5.31 -20.24 -1.16
CA GLU A 126 5.41 -19.51 -2.43
C GLU A 126 4.68 -18.17 -2.36
N SER A 127 3.48 -18.13 -1.78
CA SER A 127 2.73 -16.88 -1.56
C SER A 127 3.48 -15.85 -0.75
N LEU A 128 4.15 -16.27 0.32
CA LEU A 128 4.96 -15.36 1.14
C LEU A 128 6.14 -14.78 0.34
N LEU A 129 6.82 -15.61 -0.46
CA LEU A 129 7.95 -15.18 -1.27
C LEU A 129 7.51 -14.20 -2.37
N VAL A 130 6.53 -14.58 -3.18
CA VAL A 130 6.04 -13.73 -4.29
C VAL A 130 5.38 -12.46 -3.76
N TYR A 131 4.73 -12.49 -2.59
CA TYR A 131 4.22 -11.30 -1.93
C TYR A 131 5.34 -10.34 -1.53
N MET A 132 6.42 -10.84 -0.90
CA MET A 132 7.57 -10.01 -0.55
C MET A 132 8.23 -9.38 -1.78
N GLU A 133 8.28 -10.08 -2.90
CA GLU A 133 8.80 -9.54 -4.16
C GLU A 133 8.01 -8.32 -4.67
N GLN A 134 6.73 -8.19 -4.31
CA GLN A 134 5.90 -7.05 -4.73
C GLN A 134 6.42 -5.71 -4.18
N VAL A 135 7.22 -5.70 -3.10
CA VAL A 135 7.83 -4.48 -2.56
C VAL A 135 8.77 -3.79 -3.56
N HIS A 136 9.24 -4.53 -4.57
CA HIS A 136 10.12 -4.02 -5.61
C HIS A 136 9.37 -3.51 -6.85
N ARG A 137 8.03 -3.58 -6.85
CA ARG A 137 7.19 -3.12 -7.96
C ARG A 137 6.91 -1.62 -7.85
N GLY A 138 6.86 -0.96 -9.00
CA GLY A 138 6.57 0.47 -9.08
C GLY A 138 7.82 1.32 -9.20
N ILE A 139 7.77 2.55 -8.66
CA ILE A 139 8.80 3.56 -8.91
C ILE A 139 9.54 3.87 -7.62
N LYS A 140 10.86 3.83 -7.70
CA LYS A 140 11.77 4.11 -6.60
C LYS A 140 12.85 5.10 -6.97
N GLY A 141 13.22 5.95 -6.03
CA GLY A 141 14.21 7.00 -6.25
C GLY A 141 14.38 7.92 -5.05
N VAL A 142 15.30 8.87 -5.17
CA VAL A 142 15.68 9.81 -4.11
C VAL A 142 15.22 11.22 -4.43
N VAL A 143 14.72 11.94 -3.43
CA VAL A 143 14.47 13.38 -3.51
C VAL A 143 15.72 14.13 -3.00
N ARG A 144 16.35 14.94 -3.85
CA ARG A 144 17.58 15.67 -3.53
C ARG A 144 17.47 17.16 -3.74
N ASP A 145 18.12 17.94 -2.88
CA ASP A 145 18.35 19.36 -3.12
C ASP A 145 19.28 19.59 -4.32
N LYS A 146 18.90 20.47 -5.26
CA LYS A 146 19.68 20.73 -6.49
C LYS A 146 21.09 21.24 -6.22
N LEU A 147 21.31 22.02 -5.16
CA LEU A 147 22.59 22.68 -4.87
C LEU A 147 23.50 21.81 -4.01
N THR A 148 23.00 21.36 -2.86
CA THR A 148 23.75 20.61 -1.85
C THR A 148 23.87 19.13 -2.18
N LYS A 149 23.00 18.61 -3.07
CA LYS A 149 22.88 17.18 -3.43
C LYS A 149 22.52 16.27 -2.25
N GLN A 150 22.11 16.84 -1.12
CA GLN A 150 21.66 16.07 0.05
C GLN A 150 20.23 15.57 -0.15
N GLY A 151 19.91 14.43 0.45
CA GLY A 151 18.56 13.87 0.44
C GLY A 151 17.61 14.71 1.31
N ILE A 152 16.38 14.88 0.85
CA ILE A 152 15.33 15.62 1.57
C ILE A 152 14.31 14.61 2.10
N ALA A 153 14.25 14.52 3.43
CA ALA A 153 13.25 13.73 4.14
C ALA A 153 11.91 14.48 4.21
N ASP A 154 10.82 13.73 4.42
CA ASP A 154 9.44 14.22 4.51
C ASP A 154 8.95 15.05 3.32
N ALA A 155 9.61 14.93 2.17
CA ALA A 155 9.11 15.43 0.92
C ALA A 155 7.81 14.68 0.57
N ILE A 156 6.80 15.41 0.12
CA ILE A 156 5.53 14.83 -0.31
C ILE A 156 5.62 14.52 -1.81
N ILE A 157 5.35 13.27 -2.16
CA ILE A 157 5.31 12.76 -3.53
C ILE A 157 3.84 12.54 -3.87
N LYS A 158 3.38 13.25 -4.89
CA LYS A 158 2.02 13.13 -5.44
C LYS A 158 2.08 12.49 -6.81
N VAL A 159 1.12 11.63 -7.10
CA VAL A 159 0.87 11.14 -8.46
C VAL A 159 -0.34 11.89 -8.99
N GLU A 160 -0.25 12.40 -10.22
CA GLU A 160 -1.35 13.10 -10.87
C GLU A 160 -2.59 12.18 -10.94
N ASP A 161 -3.75 12.75 -10.63
CA ASP A 161 -5.04 12.03 -10.52
C ASP A 161 -5.09 10.88 -9.49
N HIS A 162 -4.19 10.88 -8.50
CA HIS A 162 -4.17 9.89 -7.42
C HIS A 162 -4.30 10.54 -6.05
N ASN A 163 -5.33 10.17 -5.30
CA ASN A 163 -5.66 10.79 -4.01
C ASN A 163 -5.02 10.06 -2.80
N HIS A 164 -3.72 9.74 -2.92
CA HIS A 164 -2.90 9.23 -1.83
C HIS A 164 -1.46 9.69 -2.01
N ASP A 165 -0.95 10.41 -1.01
CA ASP A 165 0.39 10.99 -1.02
C ASP A 165 1.38 10.07 -0.30
N ILE A 166 2.60 9.94 -0.83
CA ILE A 166 3.70 9.20 -0.18
C ILE A 166 4.76 10.19 0.31
N ARG A 167 5.44 9.88 1.42
CA ARG A 167 6.51 10.71 2.00
C ARG A 167 7.89 10.09 1.84
N SER A 168 8.92 10.90 1.59
CA SER A 168 10.30 10.40 1.65
C SER A 168 10.74 10.11 3.09
N GLY A 169 11.33 8.95 3.33
CA GLY A 169 11.79 8.55 4.67
C GLY A 169 13.12 9.19 5.08
N HIS A 170 13.34 9.30 6.40
CA HIS A 170 14.63 9.61 7.00
C HIS A 170 15.52 8.36 6.99
N ILE A 171 16.79 8.46 6.58
CA ILE A 171 17.78 7.42 6.88
C ILE A 171 18.91 8.00 7.73
N SER A 172 19.28 7.30 8.79
CA SER A 172 20.41 7.65 9.65
C SER A 172 21.74 7.50 8.88
N SER A 173 22.53 8.59 8.95
CA SER A 173 23.96 8.86 8.69
C SER A 173 24.82 8.07 7.67
N ALA A 174 24.48 6.87 7.22
CA ALA A 174 25.28 6.07 6.28
C ALA A 174 24.67 5.92 4.88
N ALA A 175 23.35 6.08 4.73
CA ALA A 175 22.72 6.05 3.41
C ALA A 175 22.43 7.46 2.90
N LYS A 176 23.00 7.82 1.74
CA LYS A 176 22.75 9.09 1.02
C LYS A 176 21.47 9.07 0.18
N TRP A 177 20.51 8.20 0.51
CA TRP A 177 19.43 7.81 -0.39
C TRP A 177 18.13 7.60 0.38
N CYS A 178 17.08 8.37 0.09
CA CYS A 178 15.71 8.04 0.46
C CYS A 178 15.17 7.09 -0.61
N VAL A 179 14.74 5.87 -0.27
CA VAL A 179 14.17 4.94 -1.25
C VAL A 179 12.65 5.13 -1.27
N LEU A 180 12.15 5.71 -2.35
CA LEU A 180 10.72 5.73 -2.68
C LEU A 180 10.27 4.32 -3.11
N THR A 181 9.03 3.93 -2.85
CA THR A 181 8.34 2.93 -3.69
C THR A 181 6.92 3.45 -3.86
N VAL A 182 6.59 3.97 -5.03
CA VAL A 182 5.20 4.21 -5.42
C VAL A 182 4.75 2.98 -6.16
N PRO A 183 3.87 2.15 -5.59
CA PRO A 183 3.32 1.04 -6.33
C PRO A 183 2.52 1.56 -7.53
N ALA A 184 3.06 1.40 -8.73
CA ALA A 184 2.43 1.89 -9.94
C ALA A 184 1.24 0.99 -10.32
N VAL A 185 0.04 1.56 -10.32
CA VAL A 185 -1.12 1.00 -11.01
C VAL A 185 -1.00 1.36 -12.49
N CYS A 186 -0.85 0.36 -13.36
CA CYS A 186 -1.01 0.57 -14.80
C CYS A 186 -2.50 0.72 -15.10
N LYS A 187 -2.96 1.93 -15.44
CA LYS A 187 -4.28 2.12 -16.03
C LYS A 187 -4.15 2.00 -17.55
N GLU A 188 -4.87 1.06 -18.17
CA GLU A 188 -4.93 0.86 -19.63
C GLU A 188 -3.58 0.60 -20.32
N GLY A 189 -2.67 -0.14 -19.67
CA GLY A 189 -1.38 -0.50 -20.28
C GLY A 189 -0.41 0.66 -20.47
N LYS A 190 -0.70 1.84 -19.91
CA LYS A 190 0.22 2.97 -19.84
C LYS A 190 0.70 3.16 -18.40
N LEU A 191 2.02 3.25 -18.21
CA LEU A 191 2.59 3.80 -16.98
C LEU A 191 2.06 5.23 -16.84
N LEU A 192 1.25 5.49 -15.81
CA LEU A 192 0.74 6.82 -15.53
C LEU A 192 1.93 7.77 -15.33
N TYR A 193 1.90 8.88 -16.07
CA TYR A 193 2.91 9.92 -16.03
C TYR A 193 2.94 10.51 -14.62
N LEU A 194 4.05 10.35 -13.90
CA LEU A 194 4.25 11.08 -12.64
C LEU A 194 4.61 12.52 -12.97
N LYS A 195 3.64 13.44 -12.86
CA LYS A 195 3.94 14.80 -12.42
C LYS A 195 4.02 14.81 -10.90
N CYS A 196 5.24 14.67 -10.38
CA CYS A 196 5.49 14.75 -8.95
C CYS A 196 5.42 16.20 -8.48
N LEU A 197 4.33 16.58 -7.83
CA LEU A 197 4.20 17.89 -7.16
C LEU A 197 4.75 17.78 -5.73
N ILE A 198 5.98 18.27 -5.50
CA ILE A 198 6.59 18.33 -4.18
C ILE A 198 6.25 19.67 -3.51
N SER A 199 5.41 19.64 -2.47
CA SER A 199 4.79 20.86 -1.93
C SER A 199 5.52 21.55 -0.78
N SER A 200 6.70 21.09 -0.33
CA SER A 200 7.24 21.53 0.97
C SER A 200 8.48 22.43 0.96
N VAL A 201 9.16 22.70 -0.15
CA VAL A 201 10.32 23.60 -0.13
C VAL A 201 10.46 24.41 -1.41
N LYS A 202 10.82 25.69 -1.28
CA LYS A 202 11.23 26.60 -2.38
C LYS A 202 12.57 26.19 -3.01
N GLN A 203 12.76 24.91 -3.28
CA GLN A 203 14.00 24.35 -3.81
C GLN A 203 13.69 23.54 -5.07
N THR A 204 14.61 23.56 -6.04
CA THR A 204 14.53 22.67 -7.19
C THR A 204 15.04 21.29 -6.77
N PHE A 205 14.39 20.22 -7.22
CA PHE A 205 14.73 18.85 -6.85
C PHE A 205 15.08 17.99 -8.06
N VAL A 206 15.71 16.84 -7.83
CA VAL A 206 15.97 15.82 -8.85
C VAL A 206 15.47 14.49 -8.33
N LEU A 207 14.68 13.78 -9.15
CA LEU A 207 14.33 12.37 -8.95
C LEU A 207 15.32 11.51 -9.74
N GLU A 208 16.04 10.63 -9.04
CA GLU A 208 16.94 9.66 -9.67
C GLU A 208 16.40 8.25 -9.47
N ASN A 209 16.15 7.53 -10.57
CA ASN A 209 15.84 6.11 -10.52
C ASN A 209 17.08 5.31 -10.05
N LEU A 210 16.87 4.30 -9.22
CA LEU A 210 17.92 3.41 -8.73
C LEU A 210 18.50 2.48 -9.81
N ASP A 211 17.83 2.32 -10.96
CA ASP A 211 18.27 1.43 -12.05
C ASP A 211 19.26 2.09 -13.04
N GLY A 212 19.84 3.24 -12.69
CA GLY A 212 20.91 3.89 -13.48
C GLY A 212 20.45 4.51 -14.81
N GLN A 213 19.21 4.30 -15.24
CA GLN A 213 18.59 5.04 -16.33
C GLN A 213 18.08 6.39 -15.81
N LYS A 214 18.80 7.46 -16.17
CA LYS A 214 18.37 8.85 -15.98
C LYS A 214 17.13 9.10 -16.83
N SER A 215 15.96 9.07 -16.22
CA SER A 215 14.73 9.51 -16.88
C SER A 215 13.93 10.40 -15.94
N PHE A 216 13.59 11.57 -16.48
CA PHE A 216 12.74 12.66 -15.95
C PHE A 216 13.43 13.67 -15.02
N VAL A 217 14.06 14.67 -15.65
CA VAL A 217 14.29 15.99 -15.05
C VAL A 217 13.04 16.81 -15.36
N GLU A 218 12.06 16.83 -14.47
CA GLU A 218 11.03 17.86 -14.49
C GLU A 218 11.40 18.89 -13.42
N GLU A 219 11.67 20.12 -13.85
CA GLU A 219 11.58 21.26 -12.94
C GLU A 219 10.11 21.34 -12.52
N ALA A 220 9.80 20.96 -11.27
CA ALA A 220 8.46 21.15 -10.74
C ALA A 220 8.19 22.65 -10.63
N GLU A 221 7.31 23.17 -11.49
CA GLU A 221 6.87 24.56 -11.44
C GLU A 221 5.88 24.77 -10.28
N PHE A 222 6.02 25.95 -9.65
CA PHE A 222 5.19 26.38 -8.54
C PHE A 222 3.74 26.62 -9.00
N LEU A 223 2.79 25.87 -8.45
CA LEU A 223 1.41 26.36 -8.38
C LEU A 223 1.26 27.14 -7.06
N PRO A 224 0.96 28.44 -7.09
CA PRO A 224 0.71 29.19 -5.87
C PRO A 224 -0.53 28.59 -5.19
N VAL A 225 -0.34 28.01 -4.01
CA VAL A 225 -1.44 27.78 -3.09
C VAL A 225 -1.90 29.18 -2.66
N SER A 226 -2.96 29.68 -3.29
CA SER A 226 -3.68 30.83 -2.77
C SER A 226 -4.09 30.48 -1.34
N ALA A 227 -3.44 31.12 -0.37
CA ALA A 227 -3.84 31.03 1.01
C ALA A 227 -5.32 31.42 1.11
N PRO A 228 -6.17 30.69 1.86
CA PRO A 228 -7.45 31.24 2.25
C PRO A 228 -7.15 32.50 3.05
N ALA A 229 -7.72 33.63 2.62
CA ALA A 229 -7.58 34.89 3.30
C ALA A 229 -8.00 34.72 4.77
N ALA A 230 -7.05 34.90 5.69
CA ALA A 230 -7.35 35.19 7.08
C ALA A 230 -8.03 36.57 7.11
N GLY A 231 -9.31 36.63 7.48
CA GLY A 231 -10.02 37.90 7.45
C GLY A 231 -11.46 37.90 7.97
N ILE A 232 -11.58 37.98 9.29
CA ILE A 232 -12.54 38.83 10.02
C ILE A 232 -13.95 38.26 10.33
N PHE A 233 -14.19 38.27 11.64
CA PHE A 233 -15.42 38.11 12.39
C PHE A 233 -16.53 39.15 12.06
N SER A 234 -17.79 38.66 12.06
CA SER A 234 -19.07 39.32 12.46
C SER A 234 -19.79 40.29 11.50
N PRO A 235 -21.06 40.68 11.78
CA PRO A 235 -22.27 39.85 11.79
C PRO A 235 -23.43 40.51 11.00
N GLN A 236 -24.42 39.75 10.55
CA GLN A 236 -25.84 40.14 10.46
C GLN A 236 -26.70 38.91 10.17
#